data_AF-A0A7S2F972-F1
#
_entry.id   AF-A0A7S2F972-F1
#
_cell.length_a   1.000
_cell.length_b   1.000
_cell.length_c   1.000
_cell.angle_alpha   90.00
_cell.angle_beta   90.00
_cell.angle_gamma   90.00
#
_symmetry.space_group_name_H-M   'P 1'
#
loop_
_entity.id
_entity.type
_entity.pdbx_description
1 polymer ?
#
loop_
_entity_poly.entity_id
_entity_poly.type
_entity_poly.pdbx_seq_one_letter_code
_entity_poly.pdbx_strand_id
1 'polypeptide(L)'
;GDGNIMKEPNLIRRMCSDPRLSRAKLIAEPWDCSWPSGYLVGHFPSCGPPRFAEWNGMWRDTVRRFIKGDEGMKGDFATRMCGSADLFQHNGRGPFHSINFITAHDGFTLRDLVSYNSKRNDCNNEQSGDDHNNSWNCGAEGQTGDGGVRHLREKQIRNFLVALLLSCGTPMLVFGDEYGRSQNGCNNGWCQDSLSWFSWKVCAQEEG
;
A
#
# COMPACT_ATOMS: atom_id res chain seq x y z
N GLY A 1 11.98 -18.73 -22.08
CA GLY A 1 10.79 -17.90 -22.34
C GLY A 1 11.28 -16.58 -22.87
N ASP A 2 10.58 -16.03 -23.84
CA ASP A 2 10.83 -14.77 -24.56
C ASP A 2 10.60 -13.49 -23.72
N GLY A 3 10.45 -13.62 -22.39
CA GLY A 3 10.23 -12.49 -21.47
C GLY A 3 8.83 -11.87 -21.54
N ASN A 4 7.95 -12.39 -22.40
CA ASN A 4 6.60 -11.85 -22.60
C ASN A 4 5.62 -12.36 -21.55
N ILE A 5 4.68 -11.50 -21.15
CA ILE A 5 3.59 -11.88 -20.24
C ILE A 5 2.64 -12.83 -20.94
N MET A 6 2.55 -14.04 -20.40
CA MET A 6 1.62 -15.05 -20.87
C MET A 6 0.20 -14.72 -20.39
N LYS A 7 -0.74 -14.58 -21.34
CA LYS A 7 -2.16 -14.36 -21.03
C LYS A 7 -2.79 -15.48 -20.20
N GLU A 8 -2.36 -16.72 -20.46
CA GLU A 8 -2.79 -17.91 -19.72
C GLU A 8 -1.58 -18.70 -19.21
N PRO A 9 -0.97 -18.29 -18.09
CA PRO A 9 0.17 -19.00 -17.54
C PRO A 9 -0.29 -20.35 -16.97
N ASN A 10 0.32 -21.44 -17.44
CA ASN A 10 -0.01 -22.81 -17.02
C ASN A 10 0.03 -23.01 -15.50
N LEU A 11 0.95 -22.35 -14.80
CA LEU A 11 1.07 -22.41 -13.35
C LEU A 11 -0.18 -21.81 -12.66
N ILE A 12 -0.56 -20.59 -13.03
CA ILE A 12 -1.73 -19.90 -12.48
C ILE A 12 -3.00 -20.70 -12.78
N ARG A 13 -3.13 -21.21 -14.01
CA ARG A 13 -4.25 -22.08 -14.39
C ARG A 13 -4.36 -23.31 -13.49
N ARG A 14 -3.25 -24.00 -13.24
CA ARG A 14 -3.21 -25.17 -12.35
C ARG A 14 -3.52 -24.79 -10.90
N MET A 15 -3.05 -23.65 -10.40
CA MET A 15 -3.38 -23.18 -9.05
C MET A 15 -4.88 -22.88 -8.90
N CYS A 16 -5.49 -22.28 -9.93
CA CYS A 16 -6.92 -21.99 -9.95
C CYS A 16 -7.79 -23.25 -9.97
N SER A 17 -7.35 -24.31 -10.65
CA SER A 17 -8.12 -25.57 -10.77
C SER A 17 -7.74 -26.67 -9.77
N ASP A 18 -6.67 -26.52 -8.97
CA ASP A 18 -6.26 -27.53 -7.99
C ASP A 18 -7.31 -27.65 -6.86
N PRO A 19 -7.94 -28.82 -6.66
CA PRO A 19 -8.94 -29.03 -5.60
C PRO A 19 -8.41 -28.76 -4.19
N ARG A 20 -7.11 -28.96 -3.94
CA ARG A 20 -6.48 -28.70 -2.63
C ARG A 20 -6.36 -27.21 -2.34
N LEU A 21 -6.22 -26.39 -3.38
CA LEU A 21 -6.16 -24.93 -3.27
C LEU A 21 -7.54 -24.28 -3.35
N SER A 22 -8.61 -25.03 -3.61
CA SER A 22 -9.97 -24.49 -3.83
C SER A 22 -10.49 -23.61 -2.68
N ARG A 23 -10.06 -23.89 -1.44
CA ARG A 23 -10.45 -23.13 -0.23
C ARG A 23 -9.40 -22.11 0.21
N ALA A 24 -8.24 -22.07 -0.44
CA ALA A 24 -7.17 -21.14 -0.13
C ALA A 24 -7.49 -19.75 -0.71
N LYS A 25 -7.22 -18.70 0.07
CA LYS A 25 -7.25 -17.32 -0.41
C LYS A 25 -5.97 -17.07 -1.21
N LEU A 26 -6.11 -16.65 -2.46
CA LEU A 26 -4.98 -16.32 -3.32
C LEU A 26 -4.93 -14.81 -3.50
N ILE A 27 -3.76 -14.24 -3.23
CA ILE A 27 -3.49 -12.80 -3.35
C ILE A 27 -2.25 -12.63 -4.22
N ALA A 28 -2.32 -11.73 -5.20
CA ALA A 28 -1.20 -11.37 -6.04
C ALA A 28 -0.69 -9.96 -5.69
N GLU A 29 0.61 -9.78 -5.79
CA GLU A 29 1.25 -8.51 -6.11
C GLU A 29 1.33 -8.46 -7.65
N PRO A 30 0.39 -7.82 -8.35
CA PRO A 30 0.23 -7.99 -9.79
C PRO A 30 1.19 -7.10 -10.59
N TRP A 31 2.46 -7.08 -10.19
CA TRP A 31 3.52 -6.43 -10.96
C TRP A 31 4.87 -7.11 -10.78
N ASP A 32 5.78 -6.82 -11.70
CA ASP A 32 7.20 -7.16 -11.58
C ASP A 32 8.06 -5.93 -11.95
N CYS A 33 9.38 -6.09 -11.94
CA CYS A 33 10.31 -5.00 -12.27
C CYS A 33 10.35 -4.62 -13.76
N SER A 34 9.61 -5.30 -14.64
CA SER A 34 9.60 -5.06 -16.10
C SER A 34 8.68 -3.91 -16.51
N TRP A 35 8.75 -2.78 -15.80
CA TRP A 35 7.92 -1.62 -16.08
C TRP A 35 8.09 -1.10 -17.53
N PRO A 36 7.00 -0.75 -18.24
CA PRO A 36 5.60 -0.79 -17.83
C PRO A 36 4.89 -2.12 -18.12
N SER A 37 5.49 -3.02 -18.90
CA SER A 37 4.84 -4.27 -19.30
C SER A 37 4.40 -5.12 -18.11
N GLY A 38 5.18 -5.13 -17.03
CA GLY A 38 4.91 -5.88 -15.82
C GLY A 38 3.68 -5.47 -15.03
N TYR A 39 3.10 -4.29 -15.24
CA TYR A 39 2.02 -3.78 -14.38
C TYR A 39 0.65 -4.33 -14.76
N LEU A 40 0.14 -5.28 -13.97
CA LEU A 40 -1.07 -6.07 -14.25
C LEU A 40 -2.22 -5.83 -13.26
N VAL A 41 -2.21 -4.72 -12.50
CA VAL A 41 -3.36 -4.39 -11.63
C VAL A 41 -4.65 -4.35 -12.46
N GLY A 42 -5.70 -5.01 -11.98
CA GLY A 42 -6.97 -5.20 -12.69
C GLY A 42 -6.94 -6.30 -13.76
N HIS A 43 -5.76 -6.76 -14.15
CA HIS A 43 -5.52 -7.64 -15.30
C HIS A 43 -4.79 -8.94 -14.92
N PHE A 44 -4.60 -9.24 -13.62
CA PHE A 44 -3.93 -10.47 -13.21
C PHE A 44 -4.67 -11.70 -13.77
N PRO A 45 -3.96 -12.68 -14.36
CA PRO A 45 -4.60 -13.80 -15.03
C PRO A 45 -5.59 -14.54 -14.12
N SER A 46 -6.86 -14.55 -14.54
CA SER A 46 -7.90 -15.39 -13.95
C SER A 46 -8.28 -16.46 -14.97
N CYS A 47 -7.73 -17.67 -14.82
CA CYS A 47 -8.14 -18.80 -15.62
C CYS A 47 -9.41 -19.42 -15.00
N GLY A 48 -10.57 -19.17 -15.60
CA GLY A 48 -11.87 -19.62 -15.08
C GLY A 48 -12.53 -18.58 -14.17
N PRO A 49 -13.33 -18.98 -13.15
CA PRO A 49 -13.91 -18.02 -12.22
C PRO A 49 -12.80 -17.24 -11.50
N PRO A 50 -12.98 -15.94 -11.24
CA PRO A 50 -11.94 -15.13 -10.62
C PRO A 50 -11.63 -15.64 -9.21
N ARG A 51 -10.34 -15.88 -8.96
CA ARG A 51 -9.85 -16.49 -7.71
C ARG A 51 -8.81 -15.67 -6.95
N PHE A 52 -8.11 -14.76 -7.64
CA PHE A 52 -7.07 -13.93 -7.05
C PHE A 52 -7.63 -12.56 -6.66
N ALA A 53 -7.41 -12.19 -5.40
CA ALA A 53 -7.39 -10.79 -5.03
C ALA A 53 -6.02 -10.18 -5.38
N GLU A 54 -5.96 -8.87 -5.50
CA GLU A 54 -4.76 -8.15 -5.93
C GLU A 54 -4.46 -7.02 -4.95
N TRP A 55 -3.17 -6.83 -4.63
CA TRP A 55 -2.70 -5.59 -4.04
C TRP A 55 -3.03 -4.42 -4.96
N ASN A 56 -3.88 -3.51 -4.49
CA ASN A 56 -4.33 -2.37 -5.28
C ASN A 56 -3.42 -1.16 -5.09
N GLY A 57 -2.31 -1.13 -5.84
CA GLY A 57 -1.38 0.00 -5.85
C GLY A 57 -2.04 1.32 -6.30
N MET A 58 -3.04 1.25 -7.20
CA MET A 58 -3.79 2.45 -7.61
C MET A 58 -4.64 3.03 -6.47
N TRP A 59 -5.21 2.18 -5.61
CA TRP A 59 -5.91 2.64 -4.40
C TRP A 59 -4.94 3.36 -3.47
N ARG A 60 -3.77 2.77 -3.20
CA ARG A 60 -2.72 3.37 -2.38
C ARG A 60 -2.36 4.77 -2.89
N ASP A 61 -2.01 4.87 -4.17
CA ASP A 61 -1.49 6.12 -4.74
C ASP A 61 -2.58 7.20 -4.82
N THR A 62 -3.80 6.85 -5.23
CA THR A 62 -4.92 7.80 -5.27
C THR A 62 -5.26 8.33 -3.88
N VAL A 63 -5.34 7.47 -2.86
CA VAL A 63 -5.71 7.88 -1.50
C VAL A 63 -4.61 8.74 -0.87
N ARG A 64 -3.33 8.40 -1.08
CA ARG A 64 -2.18 9.22 -0.66
C ARG A 64 -2.24 10.63 -1.26
N ARG A 65 -2.42 10.72 -2.58
CA ARG A 65 -2.51 12.00 -3.30
C ARG A 65 -3.73 12.83 -2.87
N PHE A 66 -4.90 12.21 -2.72
CA PHE A 66 -6.11 12.89 -2.28
C PHE A 66 -5.96 13.48 -0.87
N ILE A 67 -5.46 12.70 0.09
CA ILE A 67 -5.31 13.14 1.49
C ILE A 67 -4.19 14.18 1.65
N LYS A 68 -3.12 14.07 0.86
CA LYS A 68 -2.07 15.09 0.76
C LYS A 68 -2.58 16.42 0.20
N GLY A 69 -3.62 16.39 -0.64
CA GLY A 69 -4.25 17.58 -1.20
C GLY A 69 -3.89 17.86 -2.66
N ASP A 70 -3.50 16.85 -3.44
CA ASP A 70 -3.30 16.99 -4.89
C ASP A 70 -4.62 17.36 -5.59
N GLU A 71 -4.52 18.25 -6.59
CA GLU A 71 -5.68 18.70 -7.36
C GLU A 71 -6.28 17.59 -8.23
N GLY A 72 -7.58 17.67 -8.51
CA GLY A 72 -8.27 16.75 -9.44
C GLY A 72 -8.60 15.35 -8.89
N MET A 73 -8.18 15.00 -7.67
CA MET A 73 -8.28 13.63 -7.16
C MET A 73 -9.69 13.16 -6.72
N LYS A 74 -10.70 14.04 -6.69
CA LYS A 74 -12.02 13.74 -6.13
C LYS A 74 -12.73 12.56 -6.80
N GLY A 75 -12.69 12.50 -8.14
CA GLY A 75 -13.35 11.44 -8.91
C GLY A 75 -12.69 10.09 -8.67
N ASP A 76 -11.37 10.03 -8.81
CA ASP A 76 -10.60 8.81 -8.58
C ASP A 76 -10.74 8.33 -7.14
N PHE A 77 -10.69 9.24 -6.16
CA PHE A 77 -10.88 8.91 -4.74
C PHE A 77 -12.25 8.27 -4.50
N ALA A 78 -13.33 8.82 -5.06
CA ALA A 78 -14.66 8.22 -4.95
C ALA A 78 -14.70 6.80 -5.54
N THR A 79 -14.06 6.59 -6.69
CA THR A 79 -13.95 5.26 -7.30
C THR A 79 -13.18 4.27 -6.42
N ARG A 80 -12.09 4.72 -5.78
CA ARG A 80 -11.31 3.90 -4.84
C ARG A 80 -12.11 3.54 -3.59
N MET A 81 -12.83 4.49 -3.00
CA MET A 81 -13.70 4.25 -1.84
C MET A 81 -14.82 3.25 -2.16
N CYS A 82 -15.31 3.23 -3.40
CA CYS A 82 -16.36 2.32 -3.88
C CYS A 82 -15.82 0.96 -4.37
N GLY A 83 -14.58 0.59 -4.03
CA GLY A 83 -14.05 -0.75 -4.33
C GLY A 83 -13.45 -0.92 -5.72
N SER A 84 -13.09 0.18 -6.38
CA SER A 84 -12.33 0.19 -7.64
C SER A 84 -12.98 -0.63 -8.76
N ALA A 85 -14.28 -0.40 -8.99
CA ALA A 85 -15.04 -1.09 -10.01
C ALA A 85 -14.45 -0.95 -11.42
N ASP A 86 -13.80 0.17 -11.72
CA ASP A 86 -13.07 0.40 -12.97
C ASP A 86 -11.95 -0.63 -13.21
N LEU A 87 -11.33 -1.15 -12.14
CA LEU A 87 -10.27 -2.16 -12.22
C LEU A 87 -10.79 -3.60 -12.22
N PHE A 88 -11.87 -3.87 -11.48
CA PHE A 88 -12.28 -5.25 -11.18
C PHE A 88 -13.60 -5.67 -11.84
N GLN A 89 -14.51 -4.74 -12.12
CA GLN A 89 -15.85 -5.10 -12.59
C GLN A 89 -15.83 -5.74 -14.00
N HIS A 90 -14.91 -5.30 -14.87
CA HIS A 90 -14.86 -5.72 -16.27
C HIS A 90 -14.60 -7.24 -16.46
N ASN A 91 -13.98 -7.91 -15.48
CA ASN A 91 -13.74 -9.36 -15.49
C ASN A 91 -14.55 -10.12 -14.44
N GLY A 92 -15.68 -9.54 -14.02
CA GLY A 92 -16.63 -10.17 -13.09
C GLY A 92 -16.15 -10.20 -11.63
N ARG A 93 -15.10 -9.45 -11.30
CA ARG A 93 -14.58 -9.37 -9.94
C ARG A 93 -15.32 -8.31 -9.11
N GLY A 94 -15.74 -8.70 -7.92
CA GLY A 94 -16.32 -7.81 -6.93
C GLY A 94 -15.26 -7.09 -6.07
N PRO A 95 -15.67 -6.12 -5.23
CA PRO A 95 -14.77 -5.29 -4.43
C PRO A 95 -13.77 -6.05 -3.57
N PHE A 96 -14.13 -7.23 -3.06
CA PHE A 96 -13.25 -8.05 -2.20
C PHE A 96 -11.99 -8.56 -2.92
N HIS A 97 -11.92 -8.48 -4.25
CA HIS A 97 -10.70 -8.76 -5.01
C HIS A 97 -9.69 -7.60 -4.94
N SER A 98 -10.09 -6.43 -4.46
CA SER A 98 -9.20 -5.31 -4.15
C SER A 98 -8.66 -5.46 -2.74
N ILE A 99 -7.34 -5.69 -2.61
CA ILE A 99 -6.65 -5.52 -1.33
C ILE A 99 -6.22 -4.05 -1.25
N ASN A 100 -6.95 -3.28 -0.45
CA ASN A 100 -6.71 -1.86 -0.22
C ASN A 100 -5.64 -1.70 0.87
N PHE A 101 -4.65 -0.85 0.64
CA PHE A 101 -3.59 -0.60 1.63
C PHE A 101 -3.04 0.82 1.45
N ILE A 102 -2.70 1.46 2.56
CA ILE A 102 -2.05 2.78 2.54
C ILE A 102 -0.54 2.61 2.47
N THR A 103 -0.02 1.58 3.13
CA THR A 103 1.39 1.31 3.40
C THR A 103 1.62 -0.19 3.27
N ALA A 104 2.87 -0.57 3.01
CA ALA A 104 3.33 -1.96 3.00
C ALA A 104 4.64 -2.05 3.80
N HIS A 105 5.26 -3.22 3.82
CA HIS A 105 6.63 -3.35 4.30
C HIS A 105 7.61 -2.61 3.38
N ASP A 106 7.28 -2.51 2.09
CA ASP A 106 7.95 -1.65 1.13
C ASP A 106 7.37 -0.23 1.17
N GLY A 107 8.25 0.77 1.18
CA GLY A 107 7.90 2.17 1.27
C GLY A 107 7.84 2.69 2.72
N PHE A 108 7.26 3.87 2.89
CA PHE A 108 7.12 4.48 4.22
C PHE A 108 6.10 3.74 5.10
N THR A 109 6.37 3.77 6.41
CA THR A 109 5.35 3.60 7.46
C THR A 109 4.31 4.72 7.39
N LEU A 110 3.15 4.55 8.03
CA LEU A 110 2.10 5.56 8.02
C LEU A 110 2.54 6.85 8.75
N ARG A 111 3.35 6.70 9.82
CA ARG A 111 3.95 7.84 10.51
C ARG A 111 4.94 8.59 9.64
N ASP A 112 5.76 7.88 8.88
CA ASP A 112 6.77 8.50 8.01
C ASP A 112 6.14 9.13 6.77
N LEU A 113 5.04 8.55 6.26
CA LEU A 113 4.26 9.10 5.14
C LEU A 113 3.78 10.53 5.40
N VAL A 114 3.47 10.86 6.66
CA VAL A 114 3.05 12.21 7.09
C VAL A 114 4.18 13.05 7.68
N SER A 115 5.41 12.51 7.73
CA SER A 115 6.56 13.16 8.38
C SER A 115 7.73 13.45 7.44
N TYR A 116 7.77 12.84 6.25
CA TYR A 116 8.89 12.97 5.32
C TYR A 116 8.41 13.20 3.88
N ASN A 117 9.06 14.12 3.16
CA ASN A 117 8.86 14.30 1.72
C ASN A 117 9.81 13.43 0.91
N SER A 118 11.02 13.17 1.44
CA SER A 118 12.05 12.41 0.75
C SER A 118 12.51 11.22 1.60
N LYS A 119 12.83 10.11 0.92
CA LYS A 119 13.40 8.92 1.58
C LYS A 119 14.78 9.23 2.16
N ARG A 120 15.13 8.53 3.23
CA ARG A 120 16.41 8.57 3.93
C ARG A 120 16.91 7.14 4.15
N ASN A 121 17.47 6.57 3.08
CA ASN A 121 17.92 5.18 3.07
C ASN A 121 19.42 5.03 3.32
N ASP A 122 20.07 6.07 3.86
CA ASP A 122 21.51 6.08 4.15
C ASP A 122 21.94 4.90 5.03
N CYS A 123 21.05 4.40 5.90
CA CYS A 123 21.30 3.22 6.72
C CYS A 123 21.57 1.94 5.92
N ASN A 124 21.08 1.84 4.68
CA ASN A 124 21.23 0.66 3.83
C ASN A 124 22.56 0.62 3.06
N ASN A 125 23.37 1.68 3.11
CA ASN A 125 24.52 1.91 2.22
C ASN A 125 24.16 1.94 0.72
N GLU A 126 22.87 2.10 0.39
CA GLU A 126 22.35 2.26 -0.96
C GLU A 126 21.11 3.16 -0.92
N GLN A 127 20.83 3.85 -2.03
CA GLN A 127 19.68 4.76 -2.16
C GLN A 127 18.51 4.11 -2.92
N SER A 128 18.41 2.78 -2.85
CA SER A 128 17.32 1.98 -3.45
C SER A 128 15.97 2.29 -2.79
N GLY A 129 14.86 1.80 -3.34
CA GLY A 129 13.49 2.06 -2.85
C GLY A 129 12.77 3.16 -3.63
N ASP A 130 11.49 3.36 -3.33
CA ASP A 130 10.59 4.22 -4.12
C ASP A 130 10.89 5.72 -3.94
N ASP A 131 10.99 6.46 -5.03
CA ASP A 131 11.14 7.92 -5.03
C ASP A 131 9.79 8.65 -5.03
N HIS A 132 8.72 7.99 -5.49
CA HIS A 132 7.39 8.58 -5.66
C HIS A 132 6.42 8.16 -4.56
N ASN A 133 6.77 8.46 -3.31
CA ASN A 133 6.03 8.02 -2.14
C ASN A 133 4.63 8.64 -1.98
N ASN A 134 4.31 9.71 -2.72
CA ASN A 134 3.09 10.51 -2.54
C ASN A 134 2.91 10.98 -1.08
N SER A 135 4.02 11.28 -0.39
CA SER A 135 4.08 11.64 1.02
C SER A 135 4.03 13.17 1.23
N TRP A 136 3.72 13.59 2.45
CA TRP A 136 3.79 15.00 2.84
C TRP A 136 4.19 15.16 4.31
N ASN A 137 5.27 15.89 4.55
CA ASN A 137 5.83 16.10 5.89
C ASN A 137 5.00 17.00 6.83
N CYS A 138 3.85 17.51 6.35
CA CYS A 138 2.93 18.38 7.08
C CYS A 138 3.52 19.72 7.55
N GLY A 139 4.64 20.17 6.95
CA GLY A 139 5.26 21.47 7.20
C GLY A 139 6.67 21.41 7.81
N ALA A 140 7.13 20.25 8.29
CA ALA A 140 8.49 20.08 8.82
C ALA A 140 9.03 18.69 8.45
N GLU A 141 10.30 18.56 8.09
CA GLU A 141 10.89 17.26 7.73
C GLU A 141 11.32 16.49 9.00
N GLY A 142 10.78 15.29 9.20
CA GLY A 142 11.09 14.43 10.34
C GLY A 142 10.49 14.90 11.67
N GLN A 143 11.17 14.63 12.78
CA GLN A 143 10.71 15.02 14.11
C GLN A 143 10.67 16.54 14.26
N THR A 144 9.64 17.06 14.93
CA THR A 144 9.43 18.50 15.13
C THR A 144 8.82 18.79 16.50
N GLY A 145 9.22 19.92 17.09
CA GLY A 145 8.62 20.46 18.31
C GLY A 145 7.35 21.28 18.07
N ASP A 146 7.06 21.62 16.81
CA ASP A 146 5.88 22.41 16.44
C ASP A 146 4.58 21.64 16.74
N GLY A 147 3.77 22.16 17.67
CA GLY A 147 2.49 21.57 18.05
C GLY A 147 1.46 21.54 16.91
N GLY A 148 1.45 22.55 16.04
CA GLY A 148 0.55 22.60 14.89
C GLY A 148 0.85 21.52 13.86
N VAL A 149 2.14 21.30 13.56
CA VAL A 149 2.56 20.23 12.64
C VAL A 149 2.23 18.85 13.23
N ARG A 150 2.49 18.62 14.53
CA ARG A 150 2.17 17.33 15.18
C ARG A 150 0.67 17.04 15.14
N HIS A 151 -0.16 18.02 15.48
CA HIS A 151 -1.62 17.88 15.42
C HIS A 151 -2.11 17.55 14.00
N LEU A 152 -1.55 18.23 12.98
CA LEU A 152 -1.89 17.95 11.58
C LEU A 152 -1.51 16.51 11.20
N ARG A 153 -0.33 16.02 11.58
CA ARG A 153 0.10 14.63 11.31
C ARG A 153 -0.84 13.60 11.91
N GLU A 154 -1.24 13.79 13.16
CA GLU A 154 -2.20 12.89 13.82
C GLU A 154 -3.56 12.90 13.11
N LYS A 155 -4.02 14.07 12.65
CA LYS A 155 -5.23 14.18 11.83
C LYS A 155 -5.08 13.43 10.51
N GLN A 156 -3.95 13.57 9.82
CA GLN A 156 -3.68 12.88 8.55
C GLN A 156 -3.62 11.36 8.74
N ILE A 157 -2.98 10.85 9.79
CA ILE A 157 -2.98 9.42 10.14
C ILE A 157 -4.42 8.90 10.27
N ARG A 158 -5.27 9.61 11.03
CA ARG A 158 -6.69 9.24 11.18
C ARG A 158 -7.46 9.32 9.87
N ASN A 159 -7.23 10.35 9.04
CA ASN A 159 -7.85 10.47 7.72
C ASN A 159 -7.52 9.25 6.84
N PHE A 160 -6.26 8.81 6.85
CA PHE A 160 -5.82 7.61 6.13
C PHE A 160 -6.51 6.35 6.64
N LEU A 161 -6.50 6.12 7.97
CA LEU A 161 -7.14 4.96 8.57
C LEU A 161 -8.65 4.92 8.30
N VAL A 162 -9.33 6.07 8.37
CA VAL A 162 -10.76 6.19 8.03
C VAL A 162 -10.99 5.83 6.57
N ALA A 163 -10.18 6.33 5.63
CA ALA A 163 -10.30 5.98 4.23
C ALA A 163 -10.11 4.47 3.99
N LEU A 164 -9.11 3.86 4.64
CA LEU A 164 -8.85 2.41 4.54
C LEU A 164 -10.00 1.57 5.09
N LEU A 165 -10.46 1.86 6.31
CA LEU A 165 -11.44 1.04 7.02
C LEU A 165 -12.87 1.22 6.51
N LEU A 166 -13.19 2.36 5.88
CA LEU A 166 -14.52 2.63 5.31
C LEU A 166 -14.62 2.37 3.81
N SER A 167 -13.51 2.08 3.11
CA SER A 167 -13.55 1.72 1.70
C SER A 167 -14.16 0.35 1.48
N CYS A 168 -14.95 0.18 0.42
CA CYS A 168 -15.31 -1.13 -0.10
C CYS A 168 -14.05 -1.88 -0.55
N GLY A 169 -13.98 -3.18 -0.23
CA GLY A 169 -12.84 -4.05 -0.53
C GLY A 169 -12.26 -4.67 0.75
N THR A 170 -11.04 -5.19 0.65
CA THR A 170 -10.38 -5.86 1.77
C THR A 170 -9.24 -4.97 2.29
N PRO A 171 -9.33 -4.39 3.50
CA PRO A 171 -8.25 -3.56 4.04
C PRO A 171 -7.07 -4.42 4.50
N MET A 172 -5.85 -3.97 4.22
CA MET A 172 -4.61 -4.48 4.77
C MET A 172 -3.93 -3.37 5.58
N LEU A 173 -3.67 -3.64 6.86
CA LEU A 173 -2.94 -2.75 7.76
C LEU A 173 -1.54 -3.34 8.01
N VAL A 174 -0.51 -2.50 7.92
CA VAL A 174 0.86 -2.90 8.17
C VAL A 174 1.15 -2.85 9.66
N PHE A 175 1.88 -3.87 10.11
CA PHE A 175 2.38 -3.94 11.47
C PHE A 175 3.09 -2.64 11.91
N GLY A 176 2.59 -2.10 13.01
CA GLY A 176 3.08 -0.94 13.69
C GLY A 176 2.48 0.39 13.25
N ASP A 177 1.74 0.43 12.15
CA ASP A 177 1.00 1.64 11.78
C ASP A 177 -0.13 1.94 12.76
N GLU A 178 -0.63 0.94 13.48
CA GLU A 178 -1.65 1.09 14.53
C GLU A 178 -1.20 1.91 15.74
N TYR A 179 0.10 1.99 16.00
CA TYR A 179 0.68 2.78 17.12
C TYR A 179 1.67 3.85 16.64
N GLY A 180 1.79 4.07 15.32
CA GLY A 180 2.66 5.09 14.75
C GLY A 180 4.15 4.72 14.71
N ARG A 181 4.48 3.44 14.42
CA ARG A 181 5.85 3.00 14.11
C ARG A 181 6.46 3.89 13.04
N SER A 182 7.74 4.23 13.23
CA SER A 182 8.54 5.02 12.29
C SER A 182 9.86 4.31 12.02
N GLN A 183 10.32 4.38 10.77
CA GLN A 183 11.64 3.97 10.31
C GLN A 183 12.54 5.19 10.07
N ASN A 184 12.20 6.34 10.69
CA ASN A 184 12.93 7.61 10.60
C ASN A 184 13.13 8.10 9.16
N GLY A 185 12.16 7.84 8.29
CA GLY A 185 12.23 8.21 6.88
C GLY A 185 12.98 7.21 6.01
N CYS A 186 13.44 6.07 6.54
CA CYS A 186 13.84 4.96 5.68
C CYS A 186 12.59 4.29 5.10
N ASN A 187 12.49 4.24 3.76
CA ASN A 187 11.34 3.65 3.07
C ASN A 187 11.68 2.30 2.41
N ASN A 188 12.85 1.75 2.72
CA ASN A 188 13.30 0.46 2.23
C ASN A 188 14.15 -0.25 3.28
N GLY A 189 13.61 -0.49 4.47
CA GLY A 189 14.36 -1.06 5.61
C GLY A 189 14.73 -2.55 5.49
N TRP A 190 14.92 -3.06 4.27
CA TRP A 190 15.03 -4.51 3.97
C TRP A 190 16.22 -5.20 4.66
N CYS A 191 17.34 -4.50 4.83
CA CYS A 191 18.56 -5.01 5.45
C CYS A 191 18.74 -4.53 6.90
N GLN A 192 17.72 -3.88 7.47
CA GLN A 192 17.79 -3.25 8.79
C GLN A 192 17.04 -4.07 9.84
N ASP A 193 17.76 -4.91 10.57
CA ASP A 193 17.17 -5.72 11.65
C ASP A 193 16.45 -4.84 12.69
N SER A 194 17.17 -3.87 13.27
CA SER A 194 16.66 -3.07 14.38
C SER A 194 15.53 -2.08 14.04
N LEU A 195 15.40 -1.65 12.78
CA LEU A 195 14.34 -0.70 12.38
C LEU A 195 12.95 -1.36 12.27
N SER A 196 12.92 -2.68 12.17
CA SER A 196 11.69 -3.46 12.02
C SER A 196 11.04 -3.85 13.35
N TRP A 197 11.73 -3.63 14.48
CA TRP A 197 11.31 -4.12 15.79
C TRP A 197 10.04 -3.42 16.31
N PHE A 198 9.24 -4.17 17.06
CA PHE A 198 8.10 -3.61 17.80
C PHE A 198 8.60 -2.72 18.94
N SER A 199 8.06 -1.52 19.06
CA SER A 199 8.38 -0.62 20.17
C SER A 199 7.25 -0.58 21.18
N TRP A 200 7.32 -1.43 22.20
CA TRP A 200 6.39 -1.41 23.34
C TRP A 200 6.35 -0.06 24.05
N LYS A 201 7.46 0.68 24.04
CA LYS A 201 7.54 2.02 24.64
C LYS A 201 6.68 3.04 23.90
N VAL A 202 6.66 2.99 22.57
CA VAL A 202 5.83 3.90 21.76
C VAL A 202 4.37 3.52 21.89
N CYS A 203 4.05 2.22 21.84
CA CYS A 203 2.69 1.72 22.04
C CYS A 203 2.09 2.15 23.40
N ALA A 204 2.87 2.07 24.48
CA ALA A 204 2.41 2.45 25.82
C ALA A 204 2.28 3.97 26.05
N GLN A 205 2.84 4.81 25.18
CA GLN A 205 2.77 6.27 25.33
C GLN A 205 1.44 6.88 24.87
N GLU A 206 0.56 6.13 24.19
CA GLU A 206 -0.77 6.61 23.77
C GLU A 206 -1.86 6.47 24.86
N GLU A 207 -1.58 5.83 26.00
CA GLU A 207 -2.52 5.71 27.14
C GLU A 207 -2.39 6.83 28.20
N GLY A 208 -1.64 7.91 27.89
CA GLY A 208 -1.34 9.01 28.83
C GLY A 208 -1.93 10.37 28.45
#